data_AF-A0A938QL74-F1
#
_entry.id   AF-A0A938QL74-F1
#
_cell.length_a   1.000
_cell.length_b   1.000
_cell.length_c   1.000
_cell.angle_alpha   90.00
_cell.angle_beta   90.00
_cell.angle_gamma   90.00
#
_symmetry.space_group_name_H-M   'P 1'
#
loop_
_entity.id
_entity.type
_entity.pdbx_description
1 polymer ?
#
loop_
_entity_poly.entity_id
_entity_poly.type
_entity_poly.pdbx_seq_one_letter_code
_entity_poly.pdbx_strand_id
1 'polypeptide(L)'
;MIDISPEALGNWLRATIKAGSVYKFSEETFSSTDPHFFIVLNPTPKTDPFIALVVASSQIEKVRRRNNHLPQETLVRINPDQYADFTVPSIVNGNQVYQRTIGELEIKMKRGELEIKAEMDMALIKRIRTAVNLSPMVEEEVKDIFLVC
;
A
#
# COMPACT_ATOMS: atom_id res chain seq x y z
N MET A 1 -12.60 -18.71 20.83
CA MET A 1 -12.20 -17.47 20.14
C MET A 1 -11.60 -16.56 21.20
N ILE A 2 -10.36 -16.11 21.01
CA ILE A 2 -9.77 -15.12 21.91
C ILE A 2 -10.35 -13.77 21.48
N ASP A 3 -11.14 -13.16 22.36
CA ASP A 3 -11.65 -11.81 22.16
C ASP A 3 -10.49 -10.83 22.46
N ILE A 4 -9.86 -10.33 21.40
CA ILE A 4 -8.74 -9.38 21.51
C ILE A 4 -9.36 -7.99 21.61
N SER A 5 -9.06 -7.26 22.69
CA SER A 5 -9.61 -5.91 22.85
C SER A 5 -9.18 -4.97 21.71
N PRO A 6 -10.00 -3.97 21.36
CA PRO A 6 -9.63 -2.96 20.36
C PRO A 6 -8.28 -2.27 20.65
N GLU A 7 -7.95 -2.05 21.92
CA GLU A 7 -6.65 -1.50 22.34
C GLU A 7 -5.50 -2.45 22.01
N ALA A 8 -5.66 -3.75 22.29
CA ALA A 8 -4.67 -4.76 21.96
C ALA A 8 -4.45 -4.89 20.45
N LEU A 9 -5.52 -4.73 19.64
CA LEU A 9 -5.43 -4.68 18.18
C LEU A 9 -4.61 -3.48 17.68
N GLY A 10 -4.88 -2.28 18.20
CA GLY A 10 -4.10 -1.08 17.83
C GLY A 10 -2.62 -1.20 18.21
N ASN A 11 -2.34 -1.69 19.43
CA ASN A 11 -0.97 -1.94 19.89
C ASN A 11 -0.24 -2.96 19.02
N TRP A 12 -0.94 -4.01 18.59
CA TRP A 12 -0.40 -5.00 17.66
C TRP A 12 0.00 -4.35 16.34
N LEU A 13 -0.87 -3.53 15.73
CA LEU A 13 -0.57 -2.84 14.47
C LEU A 13 0.68 -1.97 14.59
N ARG A 14 0.79 -1.18 15.66
CA ARG A 14 1.98 -0.36 15.94
C ARG A 14 3.25 -1.20 16.08
N ALA A 15 3.13 -2.39 16.67
CA ALA A 15 4.25 -3.30 16.87
C ALA A 15 4.67 -4.01 15.57
N THR A 16 3.75 -4.25 14.64
CA THR A 16 4.01 -5.11 13.47
C THR A 16 4.12 -4.39 12.14
N ILE A 17 3.62 -3.16 12.01
CA ILE A 17 3.72 -2.40 10.76
C ILE A 17 5.19 -2.21 10.34
N LYS A 18 5.47 -2.53 9.08
CA LYS A 18 6.80 -2.43 8.45
C LYS A 18 6.67 -2.32 6.94
N ALA A 19 7.80 -2.09 6.26
CA ALA A 19 7.87 -2.16 4.80
C ALA A 19 7.27 -3.47 4.29
N GLY A 20 6.39 -3.41 3.30
CA GLY A 20 5.73 -4.58 2.74
C GLY A 20 4.58 -5.16 3.57
N SER A 21 4.21 -4.56 4.71
CA SER A 21 2.90 -4.83 5.30
C SER A 21 1.81 -4.51 4.27
N VAL A 22 0.84 -5.43 4.13
CA VAL A 22 -0.30 -5.27 3.22
C VAL A 22 -1.59 -5.32 4.02
N TYR A 23 -2.46 -4.37 3.75
CA TYR A 23 -3.78 -4.26 4.37
C TYR A 23 -4.85 -4.23 3.29
N LYS A 24 -6.01 -4.81 3.58
CA LYS A 24 -7.16 -4.73 2.68
C LYS A 24 -8.31 -4.01 3.40
N PHE A 25 -8.72 -2.86 2.88
CA PHE A 25 -9.79 -2.05 3.45
C PHE A 25 -10.44 -1.15 2.38
N SER A 26 -11.63 -0.65 2.67
CA SER A 26 -12.32 0.32 1.82
C SER A 26 -11.82 1.74 2.09
N GLU A 27 -11.64 2.49 1.02
CA GLU A 27 -11.08 3.84 1.05
C GLU A 27 -12.17 4.84 0.63
N GLU A 28 -12.51 5.74 1.53
CA GLU A 28 -13.65 6.66 1.40
C GLU A 28 -13.49 7.63 0.22
N THR A 29 -12.25 7.88 -0.21
CA THR A 29 -11.96 8.73 -1.37
C THR A 29 -12.20 8.04 -2.71
N PHE A 30 -12.50 6.74 -2.73
CA PHE A 30 -12.79 6.00 -3.97
C PHE A 30 -14.28 5.98 -4.27
N SER A 31 -14.61 5.95 -5.56
CA SER A 31 -15.99 5.72 -5.99
C SER A 31 -16.46 4.28 -5.79
N SER A 32 -15.52 3.35 -5.56
CA SER A 32 -15.79 1.95 -5.27
C SER A 32 -15.88 1.73 -3.76
N THR A 33 -16.92 1.04 -3.30
CA THR A 33 -17.02 0.61 -1.89
C THR A 33 -16.23 -0.67 -1.60
N ASP A 34 -15.78 -1.38 -2.64
CA ASP A 34 -15.02 -2.62 -2.50
C ASP A 34 -13.68 -2.37 -1.80
N PRO A 35 -13.24 -3.26 -0.89
CA PRO A 35 -11.94 -3.13 -0.26
C PRO A 35 -10.78 -3.32 -1.24
N HIS A 36 -9.76 -2.48 -1.11
CA HIS A 36 -8.55 -2.51 -1.94
C HIS A 36 -7.34 -2.94 -1.13
N PHE A 37 -6.34 -3.52 -1.80
CA PHE A 37 -5.05 -3.83 -1.18
C PHE A 37 -4.18 -2.57 -1.16
N PHE A 38 -3.79 -2.17 0.05
CA PHE A 38 -2.86 -1.09 0.35
C PHE A 38 -1.53 -1.67 0.82
N ILE A 39 -0.44 -1.25 0.19
CA ILE A 39 0.91 -1.77 0.44
C ILE A 39 1.74 -0.67 1.09
N VAL A 40 2.33 -0.95 2.26
CA VAL A 40 3.22 -0.02 2.98
C VAL A 40 4.58 0.07 2.30
N LEU A 41 4.94 1.27 1.86
CA LEU A 41 6.20 1.54 1.17
C LEU A 41 7.29 2.10 2.05
N ASN A 42 6.99 2.68 3.21
CA ASN A 42 8.00 3.25 4.11
C ASN A 42 9.10 2.23 4.47
N PRO A 43 10.39 2.62 4.48
CA PRO A 43 11.44 1.83 5.13
C PRO A 43 11.21 1.72 6.65
N THR A 44 10.80 2.82 7.27
CA THR A 44 10.68 2.99 8.73
C THR A 44 9.32 3.55 9.15
N PRO A 45 8.19 2.87 8.81
CA PRO A 45 6.84 3.42 8.95
C PRO A 45 6.47 3.88 10.38
N LYS A 46 7.12 3.35 11.41
CA LYS A 46 6.84 3.67 12.81
C LYS A 46 7.38 5.04 13.23
N THR A 47 8.41 5.54 12.55
CA THR A 47 9.08 6.81 12.87
C THR A 47 8.89 7.86 11.79
N ASP A 48 8.43 7.46 10.61
CA ASP A 48 8.17 8.36 9.50
C ASP A 48 6.94 9.25 9.80
N PRO A 49 6.89 10.48 9.24
CA PRO A 49 5.81 11.43 9.51
C PRO A 49 4.43 10.94 9.05
N PHE A 50 4.41 10.02 8.08
CA PHE A 50 3.21 9.35 7.57
C PHE A 50 3.57 7.98 6.97
N ILE A 51 2.53 7.18 6.75
CA ILE A 51 2.58 5.93 6.01
C ILE A 51 2.25 6.20 4.54
N ALA A 52 3.24 5.99 3.68
CA ALA A 52 3.11 5.98 2.24
C ALA A 52 2.55 4.62 1.78
N LEU A 53 1.34 4.65 1.24
CA LEU A 53 0.62 3.49 0.72
C LEU A 53 0.45 3.61 -0.80
N VAL A 54 0.51 2.48 -1.49
CA VAL A 54 0.03 2.37 -2.87
C VAL A 54 -1.06 1.32 -2.98
N VAL A 55 -1.90 1.48 -3.98
CA VAL A 55 -3.06 0.60 -4.20
C VAL A 55 -2.81 -0.31 -5.39
N ALA A 56 -3.14 -1.59 -5.21
CA ALA A 56 -3.22 -2.56 -6.31
C ALA A 56 -4.61 -2.57 -6.94
N SER A 57 -4.66 -2.71 -8.26
CA SER A 57 -5.90 -2.87 -9.03
C SER A 57 -5.81 -4.09 -9.95
N SER A 58 -6.87 -4.89 -9.98
CA SER A 58 -7.04 -5.96 -10.97
C SER A 58 -7.42 -5.43 -12.37
N GLN A 59 -7.82 -4.16 -12.47
CA GLN A 59 -8.23 -3.53 -13.74
C GLN A 59 -7.01 -3.01 -14.52
N ILE A 60 -6.08 -3.92 -14.87
CA ILE A 60 -4.76 -3.61 -15.45
C ILE A 60 -4.86 -2.65 -16.64
N GLU A 61 -5.66 -3.00 -17.64
CA GLU A 61 -5.75 -2.21 -18.88
C GLU A 61 -6.39 -0.84 -18.65
N LYS A 62 -7.31 -0.72 -17.69
CA LYS A 62 -7.90 0.56 -17.30
C LYS A 62 -6.86 1.48 -16.66
N VAL A 63 -6.03 0.95 -15.76
CA VAL A 63 -4.95 1.72 -15.12
C VAL A 63 -3.91 2.14 -16.16
N ARG A 64 -3.50 1.24 -17.07
CA ARG A 64 -2.58 1.57 -18.17
C ARG A 64 -3.11 2.66 -19.07
N ARG A 65 -4.36 2.53 -19.54
CA ARG A 65 -4.98 3.54 -20.41
C ARG A 65 -5.06 4.91 -19.74
N ARG A 66 -5.41 4.96 -18.44
CA ARG A 66 -5.49 6.21 -17.68
C ARG A 66 -4.12 6.90 -17.50
N ASN A 67 -3.04 6.13 -17.42
CA ASN A 67 -1.69 6.62 -17.19
C ASN A 67 -0.80 6.50 -18.45
N ASN A 68 -1.38 6.44 -19.65
CA ASN A 68 -0.63 6.23 -20.90
C ASN A 68 0.28 7.41 -21.28
N HIS A 69 0.02 8.59 -20.71
CA HIS A 69 0.81 9.81 -20.89
C HIS A 69 1.98 9.92 -19.89
N LEU A 70 2.11 8.96 -18.97
CA LEU A 70 3.17 8.89 -17.97
C LEU A 70 4.17 7.76 -18.31
N PRO A 71 5.40 7.79 -17.77
CA PRO A 71 6.38 6.72 -18.00
C PRO A 71 5.83 5.36 -17.58
N GLN A 72 5.94 4.35 -18.44
CA GLN A 72 5.33 3.04 -18.19
C GLN A 72 5.98 2.28 -17.03
N GLU A 73 7.22 2.63 -16.71
CA GLU A 73 8.01 2.13 -15.59
C GLU A 73 7.40 2.48 -14.23
N THR A 74 6.51 3.48 -14.18
CA THR A 74 5.73 3.84 -12.98
C THR A 74 4.60 2.85 -12.69
N LEU A 75 4.33 1.90 -13.59
CA LEU A 75 3.27 0.90 -13.45
C LEU A 75 3.86 -0.49 -13.22
N VAL A 76 3.64 -1.07 -12.04
CA VAL A 76 4.21 -2.37 -11.67
C VAL A 76 3.15 -3.45 -11.72
N ARG A 77 3.26 -4.37 -12.69
CA ARG A 77 2.44 -5.59 -12.71
C ARG A 77 2.97 -6.60 -11.70
N ILE A 78 2.06 -7.17 -10.92
CA ILE A 78 2.31 -8.20 -9.92
C ILE A 78 1.37 -9.36 -10.21
N ASN A 79 1.93 -10.54 -10.42
CA ASN A 79 1.17 -11.75 -10.67
C ASN A 79 1.00 -12.57 -9.36
N PRO A 80 0.02 -13.50 -9.30
CA PRO A 80 -0.23 -14.31 -8.10
C PRO A 80 0.96 -15.15 -7.62
N ASP A 81 1.85 -15.56 -8.52
CA ASP A 81 3.10 -16.28 -8.19
C ASP A 81 4.14 -15.39 -7.47
N GLN A 82 4.02 -14.07 -7.63
CA GLN A 82 4.87 -13.09 -6.94
C GLN A 82 4.27 -12.66 -5.60
N TYR A 83 2.94 -12.65 -5.48
CA TYR A 83 2.23 -12.33 -4.25
C TYR A 83 0.86 -13.02 -4.21
N ALA A 84 0.77 -14.11 -3.43
CA ALA A 84 -0.35 -15.07 -3.48
C ALA A 84 -1.71 -14.50 -3.02
N ASP A 85 -1.72 -13.45 -2.20
CA ASP A 85 -2.97 -12.79 -1.80
C ASP A 85 -3.63 -12.03 -2.96
N PHE A 86 -2.89 -11.75 -4.03
CA PHE A 86 -3.48 -11.35 -5.31
C PHE A 86 -3.91 -12.59 -6.06
N THR A 87 -5.19 -12.94 -5.96
CA THR A 87 -5.78 -14.11 -6.64
C THR A 87 -5.85 -13.95 -8.16
N VAL A 88 -5.60 -12.74 -8.69
CA VAL A 88 -5.52 -12.42 -10.11
C VAL A 88 -4.35 -11.47 -10.38
N PRO A 89 -3.80 -11.45 -11.61
CA PRO A 89 -2.82 -10.43 -11.99
C PRO A 89 -3.33 -9.03 -11.67
N SER A 90 -2.49 -8.25 -11.00
CA SER A 90 -2.82 -6.91 -10.55
C SER A 90 -1.72 -5.92 -10.95
N ILE A 91 -2.07 -4.64 -10.95
CA ILE A 91 -1.13 -3.55 -11.23
C ILE A 91 -1.13 -2.55 -10.08
N VAL A 92 0.07 -2.13 -9.69
CA VAL A 92 0.30 -1.03 -8.75
C VAL A 92 0.64 0.21 -9.55
N ASN A 93 -0.05 1.32 -9.27
CA ASN A 93 0.20 2.61 -9.89
C ASN A 93 1.17 3.44 -9.02
N GLY A 94 2.45 3.46 -9.39
CA GLY A 94 3.47 4.28 -8.72
C GLY A 94 3.26 5.79 -8.85
N ASN A 95 2.36 6.23 -9.74
CA ASN A 95 2.00 7.65 -9.86
C ASN A 95 1.04 8.15 -8.79
N GLN A 96 0.57 7.26 -7.90
CA GLN A 96 -0.43 7.62 -6.89
C GLN A 96 -0.08 7.00 -5.55
N VAL A 97 0.43 7.84 -4.65
CA VAL A 97 0.74 7.47 -3.26
C VAL A 97 -0.30 8.08 -2.34
N TYR A 98 -0.83 7.27 -1.44
CA TYR A 98 -1.77 7.67 -0.40
C TYR A 98 -1.01 7.81 0.91
N GLN A 99 -1.12 8.98 1.53
CA GLN A 99 -0.53 9.22 2.84
C GLN A 99 -1.58 8.98 3.92
N ARG A 100 -1.24 8.17 4.91
CA ARG A 100 -2.09 7.91 6.08
C ARG A 100 -1.26 7.98 7.35
N THR A 101 -1.89 8.23 8.48
CA THR A 101 -1.26 8.05 9.79
C THR A 101 -1.47 6.61 10.28
N ILE A 102 -0.61 6.14 11.18
CA ILE A 102 -0.86 4.87 11.88
C ILE A 102 -2.21 4.92 12.63
N GLY A 103 -2.58 6.07 13.19
CA GLY A 103 -3.85 6.24 13.91
C GLY A 103 -5.07 5.99 13.03
N GLU A 104 -5.05 6.39 11.76
CA GLU A 104 -6.14 6.09 10.81
C GLU A 104 -6.26 4.58 10.55
N LEU A 105 -5.14 3.88 10.39
CA LEU A 105 -5.14 2.43 10.21
C LEU A 105 -5.61 1.70 11.49
N GLU A 106 -5.24 2.20 12.67
CA GLU A 106 -5.74 1.66 13.94
C GLU A 106 -7.25 1.81 14.08
N ILE A 107 -7.81 2.96 13.68
CA ILE A 107 -9.27 3.17 13.72
C ILE A 107 -9.96 2.14 12.82
N LYS A 108 -9.49 1.94 11.59
CA LYS A 108 -10.04 0.92 10.68
C LYS A 108 -9.91 -0.50 11.26
N MET A 109 -8.77 -0.82 11.88
CA MET A 109 -8.55 -2.12 12.53
C MET A 109 -9.48 -2.34 13.72
N LYS A 110 -9.67 -1.35 14.59
CA LYS A 110 -10.57 -1.41 15.75
C LYS A 110 -12.04 -1.57 15.35
N ARG A 111 -12.41 -1.05 14.18
CA ARG A 111 -13.76 -1.20 13.60
C ARG A 111 -13.96 -2.52 12.85
N GLY A 112 -12.91 -3.33 12.69
CA GLY A 112 -12.97 -4.55 11.87
C GLY A 112 -13.06 -4.27 10.36
N GLU A 113 -12.71 -3.06 9.92
CA GLU A 113 -12.76 -2.61 8.52
C GLU A 113 -11.43 -2.84 7.77
N LEU A 114 -10.41 -3.33 8.47
CA LEU A 114 -9.07 -3.59 7.95
C LEU A 114 -8.69 -5.04 8.15
N GLU A 115 -8.44 -5.72 7.03
CA GLU A 115 -7.87 -7.06 7.02
C GLU A 115 -6.35 -7.01 6.87
N ILE A 116 -5.64 -7.80 7.66
CA ILE A 116 -4.20 -7.99 7.52
C ILE A 116 -3.95 -9.08 6.47
N LYS A 117 -2.97 -8.84 5.60
CA LYS A 117 -2.57 -9.75 4.53
C LYS A 117 -1.14 -10.22 4.72
N ALA A 118 -0.74 -11.24 3.96
CA ALA A 118 0.62 -11.72 3.95
C ALA A 118 1.58 -10.58 3.57
N GLU A 119 2.76 -10.59 4.14
CA GLU A 119 3.76 -9.56 3.85
C GLU A 119 4.27 -9.71 2.41
N MET A 120 4.45 -8.58 1.73
CA MET A 120 5.01 -8.54 0.40
C MET A 120 6.54 -8.59 0.45
N ASP A 121 7.14 -9.41 -0.42
CA ASP A 121 8.59 -9.57 -0.49
C ASP A 121 9.31 -8.25 -0.79
N MET A 122 10.48 -8.06 -0.18
CA MET A 122 11.24 -6.82 -0.29
C MET A 122 11.74 -6.53 -1.70
N ALA A 123 11.95 -7.52 -2.56
CA ALA A 123 12.28 -7.28 -3.96
C ALA A 123 11.11 -6.63 -4.71
N LEU A 124 9.86 -7.00 -4.40
CA LEU A 124 8.68 -6.32 -4.94
C LEU A 124 8.56 -4.90 -4.39
N ILE A 125 8.78 -4.70 -3.09
CA ILE A 125 8.74 -3.37 -2.48
C ILE A 125 9.78 -2.43 -3.11
N LYS A 126 11.00 -2.92 -3.33
CA LYS A 126 12.03 -2.15 -4.06
C LYS A 126 11.58 -1.77 -5.46
N ARG A 127 11.01 -2.71 -6.23
CA ARG A 127 10.47 -2.43 -7.57
C ARG A 127 9.36 -1.37 -7.55
N ILE A 128 8.46 -1.44 -6.57
CA ILE A 128 7.39 -0.45 -6.43
C ILE A 128 7.94 0.92 -6.04
N ARG A 129 8.89 1.00 -5.10
CA ARG A 129 9.56 2.26 -4.75
C ARG A 129 10.28 2.89 -5.94
N THR A 130 10.98 2.09 -6.75
CA THR A 130 11.59 2.58 -8.00
C THR A 130 10.53 3.19 -8.92
N ALA A 131 9.39 2.54 -9.10
CA ALA A 131 8.28 3.07 -9.89
C ALA A 131 7.72 4.38 -9.34
N VAL A 132 7.63 4.53 -8.01
CA VAL A 132 7.22 5.78 -7.35
C VAL A 132 8.26 6.89 -7.56
N ASN A 133 9.56 6.59 -7.43
CA ASN A 133 10.62 7.57 -7.62
C ASN A 133 10.70 8.09 -9.07
N LEU A 134 10.35 7.25 -10.04
CA LEU A 134 10.26 7.65 -11.46
C LEU A 134 9.01 8.47 -11.79
N SER A 135 8.03 8.55 -10.88
CA SER A 135 6.79 9.27 -11.13
C SER A 135 7.02 10.79 -11.16
N PRO A 136 6.53 11.50 -12.20
CA PRO A 136 6.48 12.96 -12.20
C PRO A 136 5.29 13.50 -11.39
N MET A 137 4.39 12.64 -10.89
CA MET A 137 3.15 13.00 -10.20
C MET A 137 3.26 12.92 -8.68
N VAL A 138 4.38 12.42 -8.15
CA VAL A 138 4.60 12.26 -6.72
C VAL A 138 5.57 13.33 -6.27
N GLU A 139 5.17 14.12 -5.27
CA GLU A 139 5.98 15.18 -4.68
C GLU A 139 7.31 14.63 -4.14
N GLU A 140 8.37 15.44 -4.23
CA GLU A 140 9.72 15.01 -3.83
C GLU A 140 9.79 14.69 -2.32
N GLU A 141 9.05 15.40 -1.47
CA GLU A 141 8.99 15.14 -0.03
C GLU A 141 8.45 13.73 0.29
N VAL A 142 7.62 13.17 -0.58
CA VAL A 142 7.13 11.78 -0.45
C VAL A 142 8.21 10.79 -0.88
N LYS A 143 8.97 11.13 -1.93
CA LYS A 143 10.06 10.28 -2.43
C LYS A 143 11.24 10.24 -1.47
N ASP A 144 11.50 11.33 -0.76
CA ASP A 144 12.58 11.46 0.22
C ASP A 144 12.50 10.40 1.33
N ILE A 145 11.29 9.97 1.69
CA ILE A 145 11.08 8.88 2.66
C ILE A 145 11.73 7.56 2.19
N PHE A 146 11.88 7.35 0.88
CA PHE A 146 12.49 6.15 0.33
C PHE A 146 14.02 6.24 0.19
N LEU A 147 14.62 7.43 0.37
CA LEU A 147 16.06 7.65 0.21
C LEU A 147 16.89 7.15 1.41
N VAL A 148 16.24 6.83 2.55
CA VAL A 148 16.91 6.43 3.80
C VAL A 148 17.24 4.93 3.84
N CYS A 149 17.67 4.32 2.72
CA CYS A 149 18.07 2.90 2.67
C CYS A 149 19.58 2.73 2.52
#